data_AF-A0AAP0V2H4-F1
#
_entry.id   AF-A0AAP0V2H4-F1
#
_cell.length_a   1.000
_cell.length_b   1.000
_cell.length_c   1.000
_cell.angle_alpha   90.00
_cell.angle_beta   90.00
_cell.angle_gamma   90.00
#
_symmetry.space_group_name_H-M   'P 1'
#
loop_
_entity.id
_entity.type
_entity.pdbx_description
1 polymer ?
#
loop_
_entity_poly.entity_id
_entity_poly.type
_entity_poly.pdbx_seq_one_letter_code
_entity_poly.pdbx_strand_id
1 'polypeptide(L)'
;MNKRLNLYCTILLCIMSGVILYSFYAVSKDMVSGFTAGVRSADIEAKIRNDKNYANSEEYKKLMQEREESEAWARAATISFKADLNAEPATFVNQKTGKPAKVWIRTADVNYQSPRYFIAVKSLCYFIMMALLITVLVLSFKLIARFRNSENIFLMRNLKLIRIMAFSILAYYIIWWGITLVEVYFIQQSFSLAGQPIDIAGSLDFPNGLFEIPFIFIIYEIFAIGVRMREENQLTV
;
A
#
# COMPACT_ATOMS: atom_id res chain seq x y z
N MET A 1 17.75 -28.09 21.49
CA MET A 1 16.53 -27.26 21.39
C MET A 1 16.63 -26.16 20.31
N ASN A 2 17.79 -25.52 20.10
CA ASN A 2 17.94 -24.37 19.17
C ASN A 2 17.69 -24.62 17.67
N LYS A 3 17.96 -25.80 17.10
CA LYS A 3 17.83 -26.00 15.64
C LYS A 3 16.39 -25.84 15.12
N ARG A 4 15.38 -26.31 15.86
CA ARG A 4 13.97 -26.17 15.47
C ARG A 4 13.48 -24.73 15.59
N LEU A 5 13.87 -24.04 16.67
CA LEU A 5 13.53 -22.63 16.87
C LEU A 5 14.16 -21.74 15.78
N ASN A 6 15.44 -21.93 15.47
CA ASN A 6 16.12 -21.20 14.40
C ASN A 6 15.46 -21.47 13.04
N LEU A 7 15.04 -22.72 12.79
CA LEU A 7 14.31 -23.09 11.57
C LEU A 7 12.97 -22.34 11.47
N TYR A 8 12.15 -22.36 12.53
CA TYR A 8 10.85 -21.67 12.52
C TYR A 8 10.98 -20.16 12.38
N CYS A 9 11.90 -19.53 13.11
CA CYS A 9 12.16 -18.10 12.97
C CYS A 9 12.68 -17.73 11.58
N THR A 10 13.50 -18.59 10.96
CA THR A 10 13.98 -18.38 9.58
C THR A 10 12.85 -18.52 8.57
N ILE A 11 12.02 -19.55 8.69
CA ILE A 11 10.85 -19.75 7.81
C ILE A 11 9.89 -18.56 7.90
N LEU A 12 9.59 -18.11 9.13
CA LEU A 12 8.74 -16.94 9.36
C LEU A 12 9.29 -15.69 8.65
N LEU A 13 10.60 -15.41 8.81
CA LEU A 13 11.22 -14.28 8.13
C LEU A 13 11.23 -14.42 6.61
N CYS A 14 11.38 -15.63 6.07
CA CYS A 14 11.29 -15.89 4.64
C CYS A 14 9.87 -15.60 4.11
N ILE A 15 8.83 -16.06 4.81
CA ILE A 15 7.43 -15.80 4.46
C ILE A 15 7.16 -14.29 4.50
N MET A 16 7.53 -13.62 5.59
CA MET A 16 7.42 -12.16 5.70
C MET A 16 8.15 -11.45 4.56
N SER A 17 9.36 -11.87 4.22
CA SER A 17 10.12 -11.27 3.11
C SER A 17 9.42 -11.46 1.77
N GLY A 18 8.76 -12.60 1.55
CA GLY A 18 7.92 -12.82 0.36
C GLY A 18 6.74 -11.85 0.27
N VAL A 19 6.03 -11.64 1.38
CA VAL A 19 4.92 -10.67 1.45
C VAL A 19 5.42 -9.23 1.23
N ILE A 20 6.55 -8.87 1.82
CA ILE A 20 7.18 -7.56 1.64
C ILE A 20 7.63 -7.36 0.19
N LEU A 21 8.17 -8.39 -0.46
CA LEU A 21 8.57 -8.33 -1.88
C LEU A 21 7.36 -8.10 -2.79
N TYR A 22 6.23 -8.75 -2.51
CA TYR A 22 4.98 -8.50 -3.23
C TYR A 22 4.51 -7.06 -3.04
N SER A 23 4.51 -6.58 -1.80
CA SER A 23 4.14 -5.19 -1.46
C SER A 23 5.05 -4.18 -2.15
N PHE A 24 6.36 -4.45 -2.16
CA PHE A 24 7.35 -3.64 -2.87
C PHE A 24 7.08 -3.63 -4.38
N TYR A 25 6.77 -4.78 -4.98
CA TYR A 25 6.41 -4.87 -6.39
C TYR A 25 5.15 -4.05 -6.71
N ALA A 26 4.10 -4.16 -5.90
CA ALA A 26 2.85 -3.43 -6.08
C ALA A 26 3.08 -1.91 -6.04
N VAL A 27 3.72 -1.40 -4.97
CA VAL A 27 4.01 0.03 -4.83
C VAL A 27 4.96 0.52 -5.94
N SER A 28 5.95 -0.29 -6.33
CA SER A 28 6.86 0.05 -7.44
C SER A 28 6.11 0.19 -8.75
N LYS A 29 5.18 -0.72 -9.05
CA LYS A 29 4.39 -0.70 -10.27
C LYS A 29 3.55 0.57 -10.37
N ASP A 30 2.92 0.97 -9.28
CA ASP A 30 2.09 2.19 -9.22
C ASP A 30 2.95 3.46 -9.32
N MET A 31 4.15 3.44 -8.73
CA MET A 31 5.08 4.57 -8.84
C MET A 31 5.64 4.71 -10.26
N VAL A 32 6.01 3.60 -10.91
CA VAL A 32 6.52 3.60 -12.29
C VAL A 32 5.44 4.02 -13.27
N SER A 33 4.20 3.53 -13.12
CA SER A 33 3.08 3.94 -13.98
C SER A 33 2.77 5.43 -13.83
N GLY A 34 2.80 5.95 -12.61
CA GLY A 34 2.67 7.40 -12.36
C GLY A 34 3.80 8.21 -13.00
N PHE A 35 5.05 7.73 -12.88
CA PHE A 35 6.21 8.41 -13.47
C PHE A 35 6.19 8.41 -15.00
N THR A 36 5.88 7.28 -15.63
CA THR A 36 5.81 7.18 -17.10
C THR A 36 4.67 8.04 -17.66
N ALA A 37 3.52 8.10 -16.99
CA ALA A 37 2.45 9.03 -17.34
C ALA A 37 2.91 10.49 -17.26
N GLY A 38 3.66 10.83 -16.20
CA GLY A 38 4.28 12.15 -16.03
C GLY A 38 5.25 12.52 -17.16
N VAL A 39 6.21 11.65 -17.48
CA VAL A 39 7.18 11.88 -18.57
C VAL A 39 6.48 12.03 -19.92
N ARG A 40 5.51 11.16 -20.23
CA ARG A 40 4.75 11.23 -21.48
C ARG A 40 3.97 12.53 -21.61
N SER A 41 3.42 13.05 -20.51
CA SER A 41 2.74 14.35 -20.52
C SER A 41 3.71 15.52 -20.79
N ALA A 42 4.92 15.49 -20.22
CA ALA A 42 5.94 16.51 -20.45
C ALA A 42 6.45 16.50 -21.90
N ASP A 43 6.61 15.32 -22.51
CA ASP A 43 7.02 15.17 -23.91
C ASP A 43 5.95 15.73 -24.86
N ILE A 44 4.67 15.49 -24.57
CA ILE A 44 3.55 16.06 -25.34
C ILE A 44 3.56 17.59 -25.25
N GLU A 45 3.74 18.15 -24.04
CA GLU A 45 3.82 19.60 -23.83
C GLU A 45 5.03 20.23 -24.56
N ALA A 46 6.17 19.54 -24.58
CA ALA A 46 7.35 19.97 -25.33
C ALA A 46 7.11 19.96 -26.85
N LYS A 47 6.40 18.96 -27.38
CA LYS A 47 6.03 18.88 -28.81
C LYS A 47 5.08 20.01 -29.22
N ILE A 48 4.07 20.33 -28.38
CA ILE A 48 3.16 21.48 -28.63
C ILE A 48 3.93 22.79 -28.67
N ARG A 49 4.91 22.96 -27.77
CA ARG A 49 5.72 24.18 -27.70
C ARG A 49 6.56 24.38 -28.97
N ASN A 50 7.04 23.28 -29.56
CA ASN A 50 7.90 23.30 -30.73
C ASN A 50 7.13 23.27 -32.07
N ASP A 51 5.94 22.69 -32.11
CA ASP A 51 5.09 22.60 -33.30
C ASP A 51 3.63 22.99 -32.99
N LYS A 52 3.26 24.21 -33.42
CA LYS A 52 1.90 24.75 -33.24
C LYS A 52 0.83 24.00 -34.06
N ASN A 53 1.22 23.30 -35.13
CA ASN A 53 0.28 22.52 -35.95
C ASN A 53 0.02 21.14 -35.35
N TYR A 54 0.93 20.62 -34.51
CA TYR A 54 0.77 19.35 -33.82
C TYR A 54 -0.48 19.33 -32.94
N ALA A 55 -0.84 20.47 -32.32
CA ALA A 55 -2.03 20.62 -31.49
C ALA A 55 -3.37 20.36 -32.23
N ASN A 56 -3.38 20.39 -33.56
CA ASN A 56 -4.57 20.11 -34.37
C ASN A 56 -4.54 18.72 -35.02
N SER A 57 -3.46 17.95 -34.83
CA SER A 57 -3.30 16.62 -35.43
C SER A 57 -4.24 15.58 -34.79
N GLU A 58 -4.62 14.56 -35.57
CA GLU A 58 -5.41 13.43 -35.06
C GLU A 58 -4.63 12.60 -34.02
N GLU A 59 -3.31 12.53 -34.20
CA GLU A 59 -2.38 11.93 -33.24
C GLU A 59 -2.44 12.64 -31.88
N TYR A 60 -2.43 13.98 -31.87
CA TYR A 60 -2.57 14.77 -30.65
C TYR A 60 -3.90 14.52 -29.96
N LYS A 61 -5.02 14.48 -30.69
CA LYS A 61 -6.34 14.21 -30.10
C LYS A 61 -6.39 12.83 -29.42
N LYS A 62 -5.82 11.80 -30.06
CA LYS A 62 -5.71 10.46 -29.46
C LYS A 62 -4.83 10.45 -28.22
N LEU A 63 -3.66 11.10 -28.28
CA LEU A 63 -2.74 11.20 -27.15
C LEU A 63 -3.31 11.99 -25.98
N MET A 64 -4.08 13.04 -26.24
CA MET A 64 -4.77 13.82 -25.21
C MET A 64 -5.89 13.00 -24.56
N GLN A 65 -6.64 12.23 -25.34
CA GLN A 65 -7.66 11.34 -24.79
C GLN A 65 -7.04 10.23 -23.92
N GLU A 66 -5.97 9.58 -24.40
CA GLU A 66 -5.20 8.61 -23.59
C GLU A 66 -4.64 9.25 -22.32
N ARG A 67 -4.18 10.50 -22.40
CA ARG A 67 -3.70 11.25 -21.24
C ARG A 67 -4.83 11.51 -20.25
N GLU A 68 -5.98 12.00 -20.69
CA GLU A 68 -7.13 12.26 -19.82
C GLU A 68 -7.60 11.00 -19.12
N GLU A 69 -7.70 9.87 -19.82
CA GLU A 69 -8.05 8.58 -19.24
C GLU A 69 -6.98 8.09 -18.25
N SER A 70 -5.70 8.20 -18.60
CA SER A 70 -4.61 7.81 -17.72
C SER A 70 -4.50 8.70 -16.47
N GLU A 71 -4.75 10.00 -16.60
CA GLU A 71 -4.79 10.94 -15.48
C GLU A 71 -6.02 10.70 -14.61
N ALA A 72 -7.17 10.40 -15.21
CA ALA A 72 -8.38 10.02 -14.49
C ALA A 72 -8.18 8.74 -13.68
N TRP A 73 -7.49 7.75 -14.25
CA TRP A 73 -7.12 6.52 -13.54
C TRP A 73 -6.09 6.77 -12.44
N ALA A 74 -5.04 7.57 -12.71
CA ALA A 74 -4.02 7.89 -11.71
C ALA A 74 -4.57 8.70 -10.52
N ARG A 75 -5.67 9.44 -10.74
CA ARG A 75 -6.42 10.16 -9.70
C ARG A 75 -7.54 9.34 -9.11
N ALA A 76 -7.83 8.15 -9.63
CA ALA A 76 -8.80 7.29 -9.01
C ALA A 76 -8.23 6.72 -7.71
N ALA A 77 -9.10 6.55 -6.72
CA ALA A 77 -8.80 5.73 -5.57
C ALA A 77 -9.95 4.77 -5.32
N THR A 78 -9.59 3.60 -4.80
CA THR A 78 -10.56 2.57 -4.42
C THR A 78 -11.30 3.01 -3.18
N ILE A 79 -12.63 3.03 -3.27
CA ILE A 79 -13.51 3.20 -2.12
C ILE A 79 -14.35 1.94 -1.93
N SER A 80 -14.72 1.72 -0.68
CA SER A 80 -15.68 0.69 -0.29
C SER A 80 -17.04 1.29 -0.03
N PHE A 81 -18.09 0.57 -0.38
CA PHE A 81 -19.47 0.90 -0.03
C PHE A 81 -19.98 -0.02 1.06
N LYS A 82 -20.98 0.42 1.82
CA LYS A 82 -21.65 -0.46 2.78
C LYS A 82 -22.32 -1.63 2.04
N ALA A 83 -21.78 -2.82 2.26
CA ALA A 83 -22.28 -4.06 1.67
C ALA A 83 -22.73 -5.05 2.75
N ASP A 84 -23.47 -4.55 3.74
CA ASP A 84 -24.11 -5.36 4.78
C ASP A 84 -25.40 -6.03 4.24
N LEU A 85 -26.06 -6.81 5.09
CA LEU A 85 -27.31 -7.50 4.73
C LEU A 85 -28.45 -6.54 4.35
N ASN A 86 -28.34 -5.26 4.72
CA ASN A 86 -29.32 -4.22 4.45
C ASN A 86 -28.91 -3.32 3.27
N ALA A 87 -27.80 -3.64 2.59
CA ALA A 87 -27.32 -2.86 1.46
C ALA A 87 -28.33 -2.88 0.32
N GLU A 88 -28.77 -1.69 -0.09
CA GLU A 88 -29.62 -1.54 -1.25
C GLU A 88 -28.80 -1.87 -2.52
N PRO A 89 -29.42 -2.42 -3.57
CA PRO A 89 -28.72 -2.60 -4.84
C PRO A 89 -28.75 -1.31 -5.67
N ALA A 90 -27.61 -0.98 -6.29
CA ALA A 90 -27.59 -0.01 -7.37
C ALA A 90 -28.16 -0.64 -8.66
N THR A 91 -28.93 0.12 -9.43
CA THR A 91 -29.48 -0.36 -10.70
C THR A 91 -28.64 0.14 -11.87
N PHE A 92 -28.06 -0.78 -12.64
CA PHE A 92 -27.28 -0.49 -13.84
C PHE A 92 -27.93 -1.08 -15.08
N VAL A 93 -27.70 -0.47 -16.23
CA VAL A 93 -28.08 -1.06 -17.51
C VAL A 93 -27.03 -2.10 -17.89
N ASN A 94 -27.44 -3.36 -17.99
CA ASN A 94 -26.55 -4.43 -18.44
C ASN A 94 -26.30 -4.26 -19.94
N GLN A 95 -25.09 -3.87 -20.33
CA GLN A 95 -24.73 -3.62 -21.72
C GLN A 95 -24.84 -4.86 -22.64
N LYS A 96 -24.77 -6.08 -22.09
CA LYS A 96 -24.92 -7.32 -22.86
C LYS A 96 -26.38 -7.63 -23.21
N THR A 97 -27.32 -7.24 -22.34
CA THR A 97 -28.74 -7.61 -22.47
C THR A 97 -29.67 -6.40 -22.71
N GLY A 98 -29.16 -5.18 -22.54
CA GLY A 98 -29.93 -3.94 -22.58
C GLY A 98 -30.89 -3.74 -21.40
N LYS A 99 -30.95 -4.67 -20.43
CA LYS A 99 -31.93 -4.66 -19.34
C LYS A 99 -31.33 -4.11 -18.04
N PRO A 100 -32.15 -3.48 -17.17
CA PRO A 100 -31.70 -3.08 -15.85
C PRO A 100 -31.34 -4.30 -15.00
N ALA A 101 -30.21 -4.23 -14.30
CA ALA A 101 -29.69 -5.23 -13.39
C ALA A 101 -29.36 -4.60 -12.04
N LYS A 102 -29.72 -5.30 -10.97
CA LYS A 102 -29.39 -4.94 -9.59
C LYS A 102 -27.98 -5.41 -9.24
N VAL A 103 -27.14 -4.52 -8.74
CA VAL A 103 -25.74 -4.79 -8.40
C VAL A 103 -25.45 -4.28 -7.00
N TRP A 104 -24.90 -5.15 -6.15
CA TRP A 104 -24.36 -4.79 -4.84
C TRP A 104 -22.89 -4.44 -5.02
N ILE A 105 -22.61 -3.15 -5.02
CA ILE A 105 -21.25 -2.66 -5.19
C ILE A 105 -20.54 -2.78 -3.84
N ARG A 106 -19.40 -3.48 -3.82
CA ARG A 106 -18.55 -3.56 -2.63
C ARG A 106 -17.44 -2.53 -2.67
N THR A 107 -16.78 -2.45 -3.82
CA THR A 107 -15.69 -1.52 -4.07
C THR A 107 -15.84 -0.91 -5.46
N ALA A 108 -15.35 0.32 -5.63
CA ALA A 108 -15.18 0.93 -6.94
C ALA A 108 -13.99 1.88 -6.92
N ASP A 109 -13.30 1.97 -8.05
CA ASP A 109 -12.30 3.01 -8.28
C ASP A 109 -13.01 4.26 -8.79
N VAL A 110 -12.92 5.34 -8.02
CA VAL A 110 -13.60 6.60 -8.31
C VAL A 110 -12.58 7.68 -8.55
N ASN A 111 -12.63 8.30 -9.73
CA ASN A 111 -11.87 9.49 -10.03
C ASN A 111 -12.43 10.67 -9.21
N TYR A 112 -11.54 11.42 -8.55
CA TYR A 112 -11.91 12.58 -7.75
C TYR A 112 -11.03 13.78 -8.05
N GLN A 113 -11.60 14.96 -7.83
CA GLN A 113 -10.85 16.20 -7.93
C GLN A 113 -10.05 16.42 -6.65
N SER A 114 -8.75 16.12 -6.70
CA SER A 114 -7.82 16.48 -5.64
C SER A 114 -7.08 17.77 -5.96
N PRO A 115 -6.76 18.59 -4.94
CA PRO A 115 -5.85 19.71 -5.11
C PRO A 115 -4.46 19.23 -5.58
N ARG A 116 -3.80 20.02 -6.44
CA ARG A 116 -2.47 19.67 -7.00
C ARG A 116 -1.40 19.41 -5.92
N TYR A 117 -1.47 20.11 -4.78
CA TYR A 117 -0.53 19.89 -3.68
C TYR A 117 -0.69 18.48 -3.07
N PHE A 118 -1.90 17.93 -3.05
CA PHE A 118 -2.16 16.61 -2.48
C PHE A 118 -1.51 15.52 -3.32
N ILE A 119 -1.50 15.67 -4.64
CA ILE A 119 -0.80 14.75 -5.56
C ILE A 119 0.70 14.70 -5.23
N ALA A 120 1.32 15.86 -4.99
CA ALA A 120 2.73 15.95 -4.62
C ALA A 120 3.02 15.31 -3.24
N VAL A 121 2.17 15.58 -2.25
CA VAL A 121 2.28 14.96 -0.91
C VAL A 121 2.11 13.44 -0.98
N LYS A 122 1.09 12.96 -1.69
CA LYS A 122 0.83 11.53 -1.92
C LYS A 122 2.05 10.85 -2.55
N SER A 123 2.64 11.45 -3.59
CA SER A 123 3.86 10.95 -4.22
C SER A 123 5.03 10.86 -3.23
N LEU A 124 5.28 11.92 -2.44
CA LEU A 124 6.33 11.92 -1.43
C LEU A 124 6.12 10.82 -0.37
N CYS A 125 4.86 10.62 0.06
CA CYS A 125 4.52 9.56 0.98
C CYS A 125 4.81 8.17 0.40
N TYR A 126 4.51 7.91 -0.88
CA TYR A 126 4.90 6.65 -1.53
C TYR A 126 6.41 6.43 -1.57
N PHE A 127 7.20 7.48 -1.81
CA PHE A 127 8.67 7.37 -1.73
C PHE A 127 9.14 6.97 -0.33
N ILE A 128 8.55 7.55 0.73
CA ILE A 128 8.85 7.18 2.12
C ILE A 128 8.46 5.73 2.38
N MET A 129 7.26 5.31 1.94
CA MET A 129 6.79 3.93 2.09
C MET A 129 7.72 2.92 1.41
N MET A 130 8.22 3.24 0.22
CA MET A 130 9.22 2.42 -0.47
C MET A 130 10.53 2.29 0.32
N ALA A 131 11.03 3.39 0.88
CA ALA A 131 12.21 3.37 1.73
C ALA A 131 12.01 2.50 2.99
N LEU A 132 10.81 2.55 3.60
CA LEU A 132 10.43 1.70 4.72
C LEU A 132 10.42 0.22 4.31
N LEU A 133 9.80 -0.14 3.18
CA LEU A 133 9.77 -1.52 2.69
C LEU A 133 11.17 -2.07 2.42
N ILE A 134 12.04 -1.29 1.76
CA ILE A 134 13.45 -1.66 1.54
C ILE A 134 14.16 -1.88 2.87
N THR A 135 13.94 -0.99 3.84
CA THR A 135 14.53 -1.11 5.18
C THR A 135 14.10 -2.42 5.84
N VAL A 136 12.81 -2.74 5.85
CA VAL A 136 12.29 -3.99 6.43
C VAL A 136 12.88 -5.20 5.70
N LEU A 137 12.95 -5.17 4.38
CA LEU A 137 13.53 -6.26 3.58
C LEU A 137 15.01 -6.52 3.92
N VAL A 138 15.83 -5.47 3.96
CA VAL A 138 17.26 -5.55 4.31
C VAL A 138 17.44 -6.09 5.73
N LEU A 139 16.62 -5.64 6.67
CA LEU A 139 16.66 -6.10 8.06
C LEU A 139 16.23 -7.56 8.19
N SER A 140 15.22 -8.01 7.44
CA SER A 140 14.78 -9.40 7.40
C SER A 140 15.91 -10.32 6.91
N PHE A 141 16.58 -10.00 5.81
CA PHE A 141 17.74 -10.77 5.33
C PHE A 141 18.90 -10.77 6.33
N LYS A 142 19.16 -9.63 6.97
CA LYS A 142 20.20 -9.51 8.00
C LYS A 142 19.88 -10.36 9.23
N LEU A 143 18.61 -10.49 9.61
CA LEU A 143 18.16 -11.36 10.69
C LEU A 143 18.24 -12.83 10.31
N ILE A 144 17.82 -13.21 9.10
CA ILE A 144 17.96 -14.59 8.58
C ILE A 144 19.42 -15.05 8.64
N ALA A 145 20.34 -14.24 8.11
CA ALA A 145 21.76 -14.55 8.11
C ALA A 145 22.31 -14.73 9.54
N ARG A 146 21.83 -13.90 10.48
CA ARG A 146 22.23 -14.00 11.88
C ARG A 146 21.66 -15.22 12.58
N PHE A 147 20.37 -15.52 12.41
CA PHE A 147 19.75 -16.69 13.04
C PHE A 147 20.35 -18.00 12.55
N ARG A 148 20.81 -18.04 11.29
CA ARG A 148 21.50 -19.21 10.75
C ARG A 148 22.91 -19.39 11.33
N ASN A 149 23.61 -18.28 11.61
CA ASN A 149 25.01 -18.30 12.02
C ASN A 149 25.21 -18.11 13.53
N SER A 150 24.16 -17.79 14.30
CA SER A 150 24.24 -17.59 15.74
C SER A 150 23.81 -18.83 16.49
N GLU A 151 24.59 -19.23 17.50
CA GLU A 151 24.19 -20.27 18.43
C GLU A 151 22.94 -19.89 19.23
N ASN A 152 22.72 -18.59 19.49
CA ASN A 152 21.54 -18.05 20.17
C ASN A 152 20.93 -16.86 19.43
N ILE A 153 19.63 -16.94 19.17
CA ILE A 153 18.87 -15.91 18.44
C ILE A 153 18.47 -14.72 19.33
N PHE A 154 18.34 -14.96 20.64
CA PHE A 154 18.01 -13.94 21.65
C PHE A 154 19.25 -13.14 22.03
N LEU A 155 19.60 -12.20 21.15
CA LEU A 155 20.66 -11.22 21.36
C LEU A 155 20.06 -9.83 21.29
N MET A 156 20.50 -8.91 22.16
CA MET A 156 20.09 -7.50 22.13
C MET A 156 20.31 -6.87 20.74
N ARG A 157 21.37 -7.27 20.03
CA ARG A 157 21.63 -6.82 18.65
C ARG A 157 20.58 -7.27 17.64
N ASN A 158 19.94 -8.43 17.86
CA ASN A 158 18.87 -8.94 17.00
C ASN A 158 17.53 -8.28 17.40
N LEU A 159 17.28 -8.13 18.70
CA LEU A 159 16.12 -7.41 19.22
C LEU A 159 16.05 -5.97 18.68
N LYS A 160 17.18 -5.25 18.61
CA LYS A 160 17.23 -3.92 18.00
C LYS A 160 16.79 -3.92 16.53
N LEU A 161 17.15 -4.94 15.74
CA LEU A 161 16.70 -5.02 14.34
C LEU A 161 15.20 -5.31 14.24
N ILE A 162 14.69 -6.22 15.07
CA ILE A 162 13.26 -6.56 15.13
C ILE A 162 12.44 -5.33 15.55
N ARG A 163 12.94 -4.56 16.52
CA ARG A 163 12.34 -3.28 16.93
C ARG A 163 12.22 -2.31 15.76
N ILE A 164 13.32 -2.09 15.02
CA ILE A 164 13.32 -1.18 13.87
C ILE A 164 12.33 -1.68 12.82
N MET A 165 12.30 -2.98 12.51
CA MET A 165 11.31 -3.56 11.60
C MET A 165 9.87 -3.28 12.04
N ALA A 166 9.53 -3.54 13.31
CA ALA A 166 8.18 -3.34 13.83
C ALA A 166 7.71 -1.89 13.68
N PHE A 167 8.55 -0.92 14.04
CA PHE A 167 8.23 0.50 13.90
C PHE A 167 8.20 0.96 12.43
N SER A 168 9.04 0.40 11.56
CA SER A 168 8.98 0.69 10.12
C SER A 168 7.67 0.21 9.49
N ILE A 169 7.18 -0.98 9.86
CA ILE A 169 5.89 -1.51 9.39
C ILE A 169 4.74 -0.66 9.95
N LEU A 170 4.78 -0.28 11.23
CA LEU A 170 3.79 0.61 11.81
C LEU A 170 3.72 1.95 11.08
N ALA A 171 4.88 2.58 10.82
CA ALA A 171 4.95 3.84 10.10
C ALA A 171 4.39 3.71 8.67
N TYR A 172 4.68 2.61 7.99
CA TYR A 172 4.14 2.31 6.65
C TYR A 172 2.61 2.34 6.65
N TYR A 173 1.98 1.63 7.60
CA TYR A 173 0.52 1.56 7.70
C TYR A 173 -0.13 2.89 8.12
N ILE A 174 0.49 3.64 9.02
CA ILE A 174 0.01 4.98 9.40
C ILE A 174 0.00 5.91 8.19
N ILE A 175 1.06 5.89 7.37
CA ILE A 175 1.13 6.69 6.16
C ILE A 175 0.06 6.25 5.17
N TRP A 176 -0.07 4.94 4.92
CA TRP A 176 -1.09 4.38 4.03
C TRP A 176 -2.51 4.83 4.42
N TRP A 177 -2.91 4.58 5.67
CA TRP A 177 -4.23 4.99 6.16
C TRP A 177 -4.42 6.50 6.13
N GLY A 178 -3.39 7.27 6.44
CA GLY A 178 -3.42 8.73 6.35
C GLY A 178 -3.72 9.22 4.94
N ILE A 179 -3.07 8.65 3.92
CA ILE A 179 -3.37 8.94 2.51
C ILE A 179 -4.82 8.58 2.21
N THR A 180 -5.21 7.33 2.45
CA THR A 180 -6.56 6.82 2.11
C THR A 180 -7.68 7.62 2.77
N LEU A 181 -7.51 8.03 4.03
CA LEU A 181 -8.49 8.89 4.72
C LEU A 181 -8.71 10.21 3.98
N VAL A 182 -7.63 10.84 3.51
CA VAL A 182 -7.71 12.10 2.77
C VAL A 182 -8.32 11.88 1.39
N GLU A 183 -8.02 10.76 0.72
CA GLU A 183 -8.66 10.40 -0.56
C GLU A 183 -10.16 10.21 -0.41
N VAL A 184 -10.58 9.41 0.57
CA VAL A 184 -12.00 9.16 0.86
C VAL A 184 -12.71 10.48 1.19
N TYR A 185 -12.07 11.37 1.93
CA TYR A 185 -12.62 12.71 2.21
C TYR A 185 -12.87 13.51 0.93
N PHE A 186 -11.90 13.58 0.01
CA PHE A 186 -12.10 14.29 -1.27
C PHE A 186 -13.15 13.61 -2.14
N ILE A 187 -13.18 12.28 -2.17
CA ILE A 187 -14.18 11.52 -2.93
C ILE A 187 -15.59 11.81 -2.41
N GLN A 188 -15.79 11.83 -1.09
CA GLN A 188 -17.09 12.15 -0.48
C GLN A 188 -17.59 13.56 -0.85
N GLN A 189 -16.70 14.49 -1.20
CA GLN A 189 -17.08 15.83 -1.66
C GLN A 189 -17.47 15.88 -3.13
N SER A 190 -16.87 15.03 -3.98
CA SER A 190 -17.06 15.07 -5.43
C SER A 190 -17.94 13.95 -6.00
N PHE A 191 -18.23 12.91 -5.23
CA PHE A 191 -18.91 11.72 -5.69
C PHE A 191 -19.94 11.22 -4.67
N SER A 192 -21.13 10.90 -5.17
CA SER A 192 -22.18 10.22 -4.41
C SER A 192 -22.91 9.26 -5.31
N LEU A 193 -23.22 8.07 -4.80
CA LEU A 193 -24.05 7.09 -5.48
C LEU A 193 -25.33 6.88 -4.67
N ALA A 194 -26.48 7.03 -5.32
CA ALA A 194 -27.78 6.99 -4.67
C ALA A 194 -28.00 5.66 -3.93
N GLY A 195 -28.38 5.74 -2.66
CA GLY A 195 -28.58 4.58 -1.79
C GLY A 195 -27.30 3.81 -1.41
N GLN A 196 -26.11 4.31 -1.79
CA GLN A 196 -24.82 3.65 -1.55
C GLN A 196 -23.89 4.57 -0.74
N PRO A 197 -24.00 4.57 0.60
CA PRO A 197 -23.07 5.33 1.43
C PRO A 197 -21.67 4.72 1.37
N ILE A 198 -20.66 5.60 1.24
CA ILE A 198 -19.25 5.22 1.28
C ILE A 198 -18.91 4.74 2.69
N ASP A 199 -18.31 3.56 2.78
CA ASP A 199 -17.80 2.98 4.02
C ASP A 199 -16.32 3.36 4.20
N ILE A 200 -16.07 4.32 5.09
CA ILE A 200 -14.72 4.80 5.40
C ILE A 200 -13.88 3.66 5.98
N ALA A 201 -14.44 2.87 6.89
CA ALA A 201 -13.69 1.79 7.55
C ALA A 201 -13.35 0.68 6.56
N GLY A 202 -14.31 0.31 5.71
CA GLY A 202 -14.07 -0.62 4.61
C GLY A 202 -13.08 -0.09 3.56
N SER A 203 -12.97 1.23 3.37
CA SER A 203 -12.04 1.85 2.41
C SER A 203 -10.60 1.85 2.93
N LEU A 204 -10.39 1.85 4.25
CA LEU A 204 -9.06 1.81 4.86
C LEU A 204 -8.39 0.43 4.82
N ASP A 205 -9.09 -0.56 4.25
CA ASP A 205 -8.67 -1.96 4.21
C ASP A 205 -8.14 -2.44 5.57
N PHE A 206 -8.85 -2.01 6.65
CA PHE A 206 -8.49 -2.36 8.01
C PHE A 206 -8.21 -3.86 8.19
N PRO A 207 -9.01 -4.80 7.64
CA PRO A 207 -8.77 -6.23 7.86
C PRO A 207 -7.36 -6.70 7.51
N ASN A 208 -6.74 -6.20 6.43
CA ASN A 208 -5.40 -6.64 6.05
C ASN A 208 -4.31 -6.00 6.93
N GLY A 209 -4.40 -4.69 7.20
CA GLY A 209 -3.40 -3.99 8.03
C GLY A 209 -3.52 -4.24 9.54
N LEU A 210 -4.73 -4.51 10.06
CA LEU A 210 -4.97 -4.71 11.50
C LEU A 210 -4.36 -6.00 12.04
N PHE A 211 -4.11 -7.01 11.21
CA PHE A 211 -3.48 -8.24 11.67
C PHE A 211 -1.96 -8.13 11.66
N GLU A 212 -1.37 -7.51 10.63
CA GLU A 212 0.07 -7.44 10.48
C GLU A 212 0.77 -6.65 11.60
N ILE A 213 0.17 -5.53 12.05
CA ILE A 213 0.75 -4.68 13.09
C ILE A 213 0.79 -5.42 14.45
N PRO A 214 -0.31 -5.93 15.03
CA PRO A 214 -0.24 -6.70 16.26
C PRO A 214 0.69 -7.91 16.16
N PHE A 215 0.70 -8.64 15.04
CA PHE A 215 1.59 -9.79 14.87
C PHE A 215 3.06 -9.40 14.96
N ILE A 216 3.51 -8.32 14.31
CA ILE A 216 4.91 -7.91 14.40
C ILE A 216 5.30 -7.44 15.79
N PHE A 217 4.39 -6.78 16.52
CA PHE A 217 4.64 -6.36 17.90
C PHE A 217 4.63 -7.54 18.88
N ILE A 218 3.79 -8.55 18.67
CA ILE A 218 3.84 -9.80 19.43
C ILE A 218 5.19 -10.50 19.21
N ILE A 219 5.65 -10.60 17.97
CA ILE A 219 6.98 -11.16 17.66
C ILE A 219 8.07 -10.37 18.37
N TYR A 220 8.01 -9.03 18.29
CA TYR A 220 8.95 -8.16 19.00
C TYR A 220 8.97 -8.43 20.51
N GLU A 221 7.81 -8.53 21.16
CA GLU A 221 7.72 -8.75 22.60
C GLU A 221 8.22 -10.14 23.01
N ILE A 222 7.91 -11.19 22.22
CA ILE A 222 8.44 -12.55 22.44
C ILE A 222 9.98 -12.53 22.41
N PHE A 223 10.58 -11.83 21.45
CA PHE A 223 12.03 -11.68 21.38
C PHE A 223 12.58 -10.83 22.54
N ALA A 224 11.87 -9.80 22.98
CA ALA A 224 12.27 -8.97 24.12
C ALA A 224 12.27 -9.77 25.42
N ILE A 225 11.25 -10.60 25.65
CA ILE A 225 11.19 -11.54 26.78
C ILE A 225 12.34 -12.54 26.69
N GLY A 226 12.57 -13.16 25.53
CA GLY A 226 13.66 -14.12 25.36
C GLY A 226 15.05 -13.54 25.59
N VAL A 227 15.28 -12.26 25.26
CA VAL A 227 16.52 -11.54 25.60
C VAL A 227 16.61 -11.29 27.10
N ARG A 228 15.56 -10.78 27.75
CA ARG A 228 15.53 -10.53 29.21
C ARG A 228 15.81 -11.79 30.02
N MET A 229 15.11 -12.89 29.73
CA MET A 229 15.31 -14.17 30.43
C MET A 229 16.73 -14.69 30.29
N ARG A 230 17.39 -14.42 29.16
CA ARG A 230 18.78 -14.79 28.96
C ARG A 230 19.72 -13.93 29.80
N GLU A 231 19.54 -12.61 29.80
CA GLU A 231 20.34 -11.70 30.61
C GLU A 231 20.21 -12.05 32.11
N GLU A 232 18.99 -12.32 32.58
CA GLU A 232 18.72 -12.78 33.95
C GLU A 232 19.42 -14.11 34.27
N ASN A 233 19.32 -15.11 33.38
CA ASN A 233 20.00 -16.39 33.58
C ASN A 233 21.53 -16.28 33.55
N GLN A 234 22.10 -15.33 32.79
CA GLN A 234 23.55 -15.06 32.78
C GLN A 234 24.03 -14.28 34.01
N LEU A 235 23.15 -13.54 34.68
CA LEU A 235 23.45 -12.81 35.92
C LEU A 235 23.29 -13.68 37.17
N THR A 236 22.52 -14.76 37.09
CA THR A 236 22.22 -15.66 38.22
C THR A 236 23.22 -16.82 38.35
N VAL A 237 23.92 -17.18 37.28
CA VAL A 237 24.96 -18.23 37.24
C VAL A 237 26.33 -17.61 37.43
#